data_AF-A0A971C8N6-F1
#
_entry.id   AF-A0A971C8N6-F1
#
_cell.length_a   1.000
_cell.length_b   1.000
_cell.length_c   1.000
_cell.angle_alpha   90.00
_cell.angle_beta   90.00
_cell.angle_gamma   90.00
#
_symmetry.space_group_name_H-M   'P 1'
#
loop_
_entity.id
_entity.type
_entity.pdbx_description
1 polymer ?
#
loop_
_entity_poly.entity_id
_entity_poly.type
_entity_poly.pdbx_seq_one_letter_code
_entity_poly.pdbx_strand_id
1 'polypeptide(L)'
;MERASLIYEFNNSSPLFVRVAYEELEKKRPEKAVQIIESNLEKYSDYPTALIVLGLAKANLKEFFEAETLITKGCEIIDCEDTFNYYLAEIDKIKASFTQFPQGKNISFEMPEISEIKAEEIVPEEKKKKRMRHGIALEQEKKFKPIAVITESENVDSQNAVDDLIAQLKKEKKAETAQEEADKIEKLKTDLYENPSIASETLAGIYFAQKNYHEAILVYEKLIDVRPDKTAFYNEKIDEIRKILNI
;
A
#
# COMPACT_ATOMS: atom_id res chain seq x y z
N MET A 1 5.96 7.87 -0.73
CA MET A 1 4.53 7.74 -0.39
C MET A 1 3.91 6.78 -1.40
N GLU A 2 3.20 5.78 -0.92
CA GLU A 2 2.60 4.71 -1.73
C GLU A 2 1.35 5.23 -2.47
N ARG A 3 1.02 4.67 -3.64
CA ARG A 3 -0.10 5.13 -4.48
C ARG A 3 -1.46 5.03 -3.76
N ALA A 4 -1.60 4.08 -2.83
CA ALA A 4 -2.83 3.88 -2.05
C ALA A 4 -3.12 5.04 -1.09
N SER A 5 -2.09 5.53 -0.38
CA SER A 5 -2.19 6.71 0.50
C SER A 5 -2.66 7.95 -0.27
N LEU A 6 -2.12 8.18 -1.47
CA LEU A 6 -2.48 9.32 -2.31
C LEU A 6 -3.93 9.24 -2.81
N ILE A 7 -4.42 8.06 -3.20
CA ILE A 7 -5.80 7.88 -3.66
C ILE A 7 -6.79 8.06 -2.50
N TYR A 8 -6.43 7.59 -1.30
CA TYR A 8 -7.25 7.79 -0.11
C TYR A 8 -7.37 9.27 0.25
N GLU A 9 -6.27 10.03 0.23
CA GLU A 9 -6.29 11.48 0.51
C GLU A 9 -7.26 12.26 -0.40
N PHE A 10 -7.46 11.83 -1.65
CA PHE A 10 -8.40 12.44 -2.58
C PHE A 10 -9.84 11.90 -2.46
N ASN A 11 -10.01 10.65 -2.02
CA ASN A 11 -11.32 10.05 -1.79
C ASN A 11 -11.29 9.12 -0.58
N ASN A 12 -11.60 9.69 0.59
CA ASN A 12 -11.64 8.97 1.85
C ASN A 12 -12.69 7.84 1.87
N SER A 13 -13.65 7.79 0.95
CA SER A 13 -14.66 6.72 0.87
C SER A 13 -14.22 5.54 0.00
N SER A 14 -12.97 5.49 -0.48
CA SER A 14 -12.48 4.34 -1.26
C SER A 14 -12.20 3.15 -0.34
N PRO A 15 -12.56 1.90 -0.70
CA PRO A 15 -12.21 0.69 0.06
C PRO A 15 -10.70 0.50 0.35
N LEU A 16 -9.85 1.29 -0.31
CA LEU A 16 -8.41 1.36 -0.08
C LEU A 16 -8.02 1.92 1.30
N PHE A 17 -8.97 2.47 2.08
CA PHE A 17 -8.72 2.98 3.43
C PHE A 17 -8.07 1.95 4.35
N VAL A 18 -8.37 0.66 4.16
CA VAL A 18 -7.77 -0.43 4.95
C VAL A 18 -6.27 -0.56 4.68
N ARG A 19 -5.83 -0.36 3.43
CA ARG A 19 -4.41 -0.37 3.08
C ARG A 19 -3.68 0.78 3.78
N VAL A 20 -4.28 1.96 3.78
CA VAL A 20 -3.71 3.15 4.45
C VAL A 20 -3.66 2.95 5.96
N ALA A 21 -4.71 2.39 6.56
CA ALA A 21 -4.71 2.06 7.98
C ALA A 21 -3.61 1.04 8.34
N TYR A 22 -3.41 0.03 7.50
CA TYR A 22 -2.33 -0.94 7.66
C TYR A 22 -0.94 -0.29 7.57
N GLU A 23 -0.73 0.65 6.63
CA GLU A 23 0.51 1.43 6.55
C GLU A 23 0.76 2.25 7.83
N GLU A 24 -0.28 2.81 8.45
CA GLU A 24 -0.12 3.53 9.73
C GLU A 24 0.22 2.57 10.89
N LEU A 25 -0.24 1.31 10.86
CA LEU A 25 0.21 0.28 11.81
C LEU A 25 1.69 -0.04 11.65
N GLU A 26 2.18 -0.19 10.42
CA GLU A 26 3.62 -0.39 10.15
C GLU A 26 4.46 0.80 10.67
N LYS A 27 3.91 2.02 10.58
CA LYS A 27 4.52 3.24 11.12
C LYS A 27 4.38 3.37 12.65
N LYS A 28 3.85 2.36 13.34
CA LYS A 28 3.59 2.32 14.80
C LYS A 28 2.65 3.42 15.29
N ARG A 29 1.61 3.73 14.51
CA ARG A 29 0.57 4.72 14.84
C ARG A 29 -0.82 4.07 14.87
N PRO A 30 -1.07 3.16 15.82
CA PRO A 30 -2.31 2.40 15.87
C PRO A 30 -3.56 3.28 16.07
N GLU A 31 -3.43 4.43 16.74
CA GLU A 31 -4.54 5.36 16.97
C GLU A 31 -5.09 5.93 15.65
N LYS A 32 -4.19 6.25 14.71
CA LYS A 32 -4.59 6.74 13.39
C LYS A 32 -5.24 5.64 12.55
N ALA A 33 -4.73 4.42 12.65
CA ALA A 33 -5.32 3.27 11.94
C ALA A 33 -6.77 3.03 12.39
N VAL A 34 -7.03 3.07 13.71
CA VAL A 34 -8.39 2.99 14.27
C VAL A 34 -9.28 4.10 13.70
N GLN A 35 -8.83 5.36 13.77
CA GLN A 35 -9.60 6.51 13.29
C GLN A 35 -9.97 6.40 11.80
N ILE A 36 -9.02 6.00 10.96
CA ILE A 36 -9.24 5.80 9.52
C ILE A 36 -10.31 4.72 9.29
N ILE A 37 -10.25 3.62 10.03
CA ILE A 37 -11.18 2.51 9.84
C ILE A 37 -12.57 2.84 10.37
N GLU A 38 -12.70 3.37 11.60
CA GLU A 38 -14.00 3.70 12.22
C GLU A 38 -14.78 4.72 11.41
N SER A 39 -14.11 5.76 10.88
CA SER A 39 -14.75 6.77 10.02
C SER A 39 -15.30 6.23 8.70
N ASN A 40 -14.87 5.03 8.29
CA ASN A 40 -15.28 4.38 7.03
C ASN A 40 -16.15 3.14 7.24
N LEU A 41 -16.10 2.53 8.43
CA LEU A 41 -16.92 1.35 8.77
C LEU A 41 -18.42 1.68 8.79
N GLU A 42 -18.81 2.95 9.03
CA GLU A 42 -20.20 3.39 8.91
C GLU A 42 -20.79 3.17 7.49
N LYS A 43 -19.94 3.22 6.46
CA LYS A 43 -20.33 3.00 5.05
C LYS A 43 -20.07 1.56 4.60
N TYR A 44 -19.17 0.86 5.28
CA TYR A 44 -18.67 -0.46 4.94
C TYR A 44 -18.78 -1.41 6.15
N SER A 45 -19.98 -1.59 6.69
CA SER A 45 -20.22 -2.31 7.94
C SER A 45 -19.71 -3.76 7.92
N ASP A 46 -19.79 -4.39 6.75
CA ASP A 46 -19.52 -5.83 6.59
C ASP A 46 -18.20 -6.08 5.83
N TYR A 47 -17.24 -5.16 5.94
CA TYR A 47 -15.97 -5.30 5.24
C TYR A 47 -14.96 -6.12 6.07
N PRO A 48 -14.67 -7.39 5.69
CA PRO A 48 -13.97 -8.32 6.59
C PRO A 48 -12.54 -7.91 6.87
N THR A 49 -11.85 -7.41 5.84
CA THR A 49 -10.46 -6.94 5.96
C THR A 49 -10.37 -5.72 6.87
N ALA A 50 -11.37 -4.82 6.86
CA ALA A 50 -11.40 -3.68 7.77
C ALA A 50 -11.56 -4.12 9.23
N LEU A 51 -12.44 -5.08 9.50
CA LEU A 51 -12.64 -5.65 10.83
C LEU A 51 -11.35 -6.28 11.37
N ILE A 52 -10.65 -7.06 10.53
CA ILE A 52 -9.39 -7.70 10.90
C ILE A 52 -8.30 -6.65 11.20
N VAL A 53 -8.11 -5.67 10.32
CA VAL A 53 -7.09 -4.62 10.53
C VAL A 53 -7.42 -3.74 11.74
N LEU A 54 -8.70 -3.48 12.01
CA LEU A 54 -9.14 -2.81 13.23
C LEU A 54 -8.80 -3.63 14.47
N GLY A 55 -9.03 -4.94 14.43
CA GLY A 55 -8.63 -5.85 15.51
C GLY A 55 -7.12 -5.81 15.77
N LEU A 56 -6.30 -5.83 14.73
CA LEU A 56 -4.85 -5.68 14.86
C LEU A 56 -4.46 -4.32 15.47
N ALA A 57 -5.13 -3.24 15.06
CA ALA A 57 -4.89 -1.91 15.62
C ALA A 57 -5.23 -1.85 17.11
N LYS A 58 -6.38 -2.41 17.50
CA LYS A 58 -6.84 -2.53 18.90
C LYS A 58 -5.89 -3.39 19.74
N ALA A 59 -5.35 -4.48 19.18
CA ALA A 59 -4.34 -5.28 19.86
C ALA A 59 -3.05 -4.48 20.14
N ASN A 60 -2.62 -3.62 19.21
CA ASN A 60 -1.49 -2.71 19.43
C ASN A 60 -1.78 -1.65 20.52
N LEU A 61 -3.05 -1.29 20.73
CA LEU A 61 -3.53 -0.44 21.83
C LEU A 61 -3.74 -1.19 23.15
N LYS A 62 -3.45 -2.50 23.19
CA LYS A 62 -3.68 -3.42 24.34
C LYS A 62 -5.15 -3.72 24.65
N GLU A 63 -6.05 -3.42 23.73
CA GLU A 63 -7.47 -3.73 23.80
C GLU A 63 -7.73 -5.14 23.23
N PHE A 64 -7.16 -6.17 23.88
CA PHE A 64 -7.11 -7.53 23.33
C PHE A 64 -8.47 -8.20 23.16
N PHE A 65 -9.40 -7.97 24.09
CA PHE A 65 -10.74 -8.57 24.03
C PHE A 65 -11.54 -8.05 22.82
N GLU A 66 -11.49 -6.73 22.58
CA GLU A 66 -12.09 -6.13 21.40
C GLU A 66 -11.41 -6.62 20.12
N ALA A 67 -10.08 -6.74 20.15
CA ALA A 67 -9.31 -7.23 19.01
C ALA A 67 -9.72 -8.64 18.56
N GLU A 68 -9.82 -9.57 19.51
CA GLU A 68 -10.26 -10.95 19.25
C GLU A 68 -11.69 -10.98 18.70
N THR A 69 -12.60 -10.22 19.31
CA THR A 69 -14.00 -10.14 18.86
C THR A 69 -14.11 -9.65 17.42
N LEU A 70 -13.34 -8.63 17.04
CA LEU A 70 -13.33 -8.06 15.70
C LEU A 70 -12.73 -9.02 14.67
N ILE A 71 -11.64 -9.72 15.03
CA ILE A 71 -11.02 -10.72 14.15
C ILE A 71 -11.96 -11.90 13.94
N THR A 72 -12.63 -12.38 14.99
CA THR A 72 -13.65 -13.43 14.87
C THR A 72 -14.74 -13.02 13.90
N LYS A 73 -15.34 -11.83 14.08
CA LYS A 73 -16.37 -11.31 13.16
C LYS A 73 -15.87 -11.18 11.72
N GLY A 74 -14.66 -10.68 11.51
CA GLY A 74 -14.07 -10.57 10.17
C GLY A 74 -13.83 -11.93 9.52
N CYS A 75 -13.30 -12.89 10.28
CA CYS A 75 -13.03 -14.23 9.78
C CYS A 75 -14.29 -15.07 9.56
N GLU A 76 -15.36 -14.85 10.33
CA GLU A 76 -16.68 -15.45 10.08
C GLU A 76 -17.22 -15.07 8.70
N ILE A 77 -16.99 -13.83 8.23
CA ILE A 77 -17.44 -13.41 6.90
C ILE A 77 -16.59 -14.04 5.78
N ILE A 78 -15.28 -14.23 6.02
CA ILE A 78 -14.38 -14.85 5.04
C ILE A 78 -14.57 -16.38 5.00
N ASP A 79 -15.03 -16.97 6.10
CA ASP A 79 -15.20 -18.42 6.30
C ASP A 79 -13.91 -19.21 6.04
N CYS A 80 -12.81 -18.76 6.67
CA CYS A 80 -11.49 -19.36 6.51
C CYS A 80 -10.77 -19.53 7.85
N GLU A 81 -10.72 -20.78 8.32
CA GLU A 81 -10.07 -21.16 9.59
C GLU A 81 -8.57 -20.83 9.60
N ASP A 82 -7.86 -21.01 8.48
CA ASP A 82 -6.44 -20.66 8.36
C ASP A 82 -6.20 -19.17 8.59
N THR A 83 -7.09 -18.33 8.06
CA THR A 83 -7.03 -16.87 8.22
C THR A 83 -7.26 -16.48 9.68
N PHE A 84 -8.24 -17.11 10.33
CA PHE A 84 -8.52 -16.90 11.74
C PHE A 84 -7.32 -17.28 12.63
N ASN A 85 -6.79 -18.48 12.44
CA ASN A 85 -5.64 -18.98 13.19
C ASN A 85 -4.40 -18.10 12.99
N TYR A 86 -4.18 -17.61 11.75
CA TYR A 86 -3.10 -16.69 11.46
C TYR A 86 -3.19 -15.39 12.27
N TYR A 87 -4.37 -14.75 12.28
CA TYR A 87 -4.53 -13.47 12.98
C TYR A 87 -4.59 -13.60 14.51
N LEU A 88 -5.09 -14.72 15.04
CA LEU A 88 -4.95 -15.01 16.47
C LEU A 88 -3.47 -15.15 16.87
N ALA A 89 -2.67 -15.85 16.07
CA ALA A 89 -1.24 -15.97 16.31
C ALA A 89 -0.53 -14.59 16.23
N GLU A 90 -1.00 -13.68 15.38
CA GLU A 90 -0.51 -12.30 15.36
C GLU A 90 -0.87 -11.53 16.63
N ILE A 91 -2.09 -11.64 17.15
CA ILE A 91 -2.46 -11.06 18.45
C ILE A 91 -1.54 -11.59 19.56
N ASP A 92 -1.27 -12.90 19.59
CA ASP A 92 -0.43 -13.49 20.61
C ASP A 92 1.02 -13.02 20.53
N LYS A 93 1.56 -12.77 19.33
CA LYS A 93 2.87 -12.12 19.15
C LYS A 93 2.87 -10.70 19.71
N ILE A 94 1.80 -9.94 19.46
CA ILE A 94 1.65 -8.59 20.00
C ILE A 94 1.58 -8.64 21.54
N LYS A 95 0.78 -9.54 22.13
CA LYS A 95 0.72 -9.77 23.58
C LYS A 95 2.11 -10.11 24.15
N ALA A 96 2.84 -11.03 23.51
CA ALA A 96 4.18 -11.43 23.91
C ALA A 96 5.18 -10.26 23.86
N SER A 97 5.05 -9.37 22.88
CA SER A 97 5.90 -8.18 22.78
C SER A 97 5.73 -7.22 23.98
N PHE A 98 4.55 -7.23 24.62
CA PHE A 98 4.31 -6.43 25.83
C PHE A 98 4.75 -7.12 27.12
N THR A 99 4.87 -8.45 27.14
CA THR A 99 5.28 -9.21 28.33
C THR A 99 6.80 -9.38 28.43
N GLN A 100 7.53 -9.26 27.32
CA GLN A 100 8.99 -9.35 27.31
C GLN A 100 9.63 -8.01 27.69
N PHE A 101 9.95 -7.81 28.98
CA PHE A 101 11.28 -7.41 29.56
C PHE A 101 11.18 -6.87 31.02
N PRO A 102 12.16 -7.11 31.93
CA PRO A 102 13.41 -7.84 31.74
C PRO A 102 13.53 -9.15 32.55
N GLN A 103 14.20 -10.13 31.93
CA GLN A 103 14.93 -11.18 32.62
C GLN A 103 16.00 -10.53 33.51
N GLY A 104 15.72 -10.41 34.81
CA GLY A 104 16.69 -9.85 35.75
C GLY A 104 16.12 -9.27 37.04
N LYS A 105 15.29 -10.01 37.76
CA LYS A 105 15.22 -10.07 39.23
C LYS A 105 14.08 -11.03 39.59
N ASN A 106 14.42 -12.14 40.22
CA ASN A 106 13.46 -13.00 40.88
C ASN A 106 12.73 -12.16 41.93
N ILE A 107 11.52 -11.71 41.61
CA ILE A 107 10.55 -11.33 42.62
C ILE A 107 9.66 -12.57 42.73
N SER A 108 9.86 -13.33 43.80
CA SER A 108 8.96 -14.41 44.20
C SER A 108 7.60 -13.79 44.50
N PHE A 109 6.74 -13.74 43.49
CA PHE A 109 5.33 -13.38 43.64
C PHE A 109 4.56 -14.70 43.82
N GLU A 110 4.24 -15.04 45.07
CA GLU A 110 3.27 -16.09 45.37
C GLU A 110 1.91 -15.64 44.83
N MET A 111 1.43 -16.30 43.78
CA MET A 111 0.04 -16.18 43.36
C MET A 111 -0.84 -17.00 44.31
N PRO A 112 -1.92 -16.41 44.87
CA PRO A 112 -2.92 -17.19 45.59
C PRO A 112 -3.66 -18.12 44.61
N GLU A 113 -3.88 -19.37 45.05
CA GLU A 113 -4.60 -20.42 44.33
C GLU A 113 -5.98 -19.92 43.85
N ILE A 114 -6.18 -19.90 42.53
CA ILE A 114 -7.51 -19.74 41.94
C ILE A 114 -8.08 -21.13 41.76
N SER A 115 -9.04 -21.47 42.61
CA SER A 115 -9.79 -22.72 42.62
C SER A 115 -10.55 -22.95 41.30
N GLU A 116 -10.40 -24.17 40.82
CA GLU A 116 -11.04 -24.85 39.69
C GLU A 116 -12.47 -24.37 39.34
N ILE A 117 -12.65 -23.90 38.10
CA ILE A 117 -13.97 -23.85 37.45
C ILE A 117 -13.97 -24.95 36.37
N LYS A 118 -14.89 -25.90 36.54
CA LYS A 118 -15.02 -27.14 35.77
C LYS A 118 -15.40 -26.87 34.31
N ALA A 119 -14.68 -27.52 33.40
CA ALA A 119 -14.99 -27.60 31.97
C ALA A 119 -16.11 -28.62 31.74
N GLU A 120 -17.11 -28.25 30.94
CA GLU A 120 -18.07 -29.17 30.33
C GLU A 120 -17.66 -29.48 28.88
N GLU A 121 -17.64 -30.77 28.59
CA GLU A 121 -17.26 -31.45 27.34
C GLU A 121 -18.07 -31.03 26.11
N ILE A 122 -17.40 -30.80 24.98
CA ILE A 122 -17.88 -31.23 23.66
C ILE A 122 -16.69 -31.70 22.80
N VAL A 123 -16.69 -33.00 22.47
CA VAL A 123 -15.87 -33.74 21.47
C VAL A 123 -16.84 -34.06 20.31
N PRO A 124 -16.49 -34.05 18.99
CA PRO A 124 -15.57 -35.01 18.34
C PRO A 124 -14.87 -34.46 17.06
N GLU A 125 -14.03 -35.10 16.25
CA GLU A 125 -13.42 -36.42 16.15
C GLU A 125 -12.17 -36.29 15.23
N GLU A 126 -11.25 -37.26 15.32
CA GLU A 126 -9.98 -37.35 14.61
C GLU A 126 -10.07 -37.38 13.07
N LYS A 127 -9.09 -36.76 12.37
CA LYS A 127 -8.45 -37.38 11.17
C LYS A 127 -6.94 -37.11 11.11
N LYS A 128 -6.17 -38.14 11.44
CA LYS A 128 -4.71 -38.27 11.26
C LYS A 128 -4.33 -38.24 9.78
N LYS A 129 -3.39 -37.38 9.36
CA LYS A 129 -2.53 -37.61 8.17
C LYS A 129 -1.11 -37.01 8.31
N LYS A 130 -0.17 -37.92 8.56
CA LYS A 130 1.21 -38.05 8.05
C LYS A 130 2.07 -36.78 7.88
N ARG A 131 3.03 -36.66 8.81
CA ARG A 131 4.20 -35.77 8.78
C ARG A 131 5.17 -36.20 7.67
N MET A 132 5.54 -35.29 6.78
CA MET A 132 6.80 -35.36 6.03
C MET A 132 7.60 -34.09 6.32
N ARG A 133 8.76 -34.29 6.95
CA ARG A 133 9.80 -33.27 7.13
C ARG A 133 10.57 -33.15 5.82
N HIS A 134 10.61 -31.97 5.22
CA HIS A 134 11.68 -31.59 4.31
C HIS A 134 12.37 -30.37 4.88
N GLY A 135 13.58 -30.61 5.40
CA GLY A 135 14.53 -29.54 5.69
C GLY A 135 15.05 -28.96 4.39
N ILE A 136 15.32 -27.66 4.39
CA ILE A 136 16.10 -27.00 3.35
C ILE A 136 17.18 -26.20 4.05
N ALA A 137 18.41 -26.54 3.68
CA ALA A 137 19.68 -26.04 4.18
C ALA A 137 20.02 -24.66 3.60
N LEU A 138 20.92 -23.99 4.33
CA LEU A 138 21.61 -22.76 4.00
C LEU A 138 22.70 -22.94 2.92
N GLU A 139 23.18 -21.79 2.43
CA GLU A 139 24.39 -21.52 1.62
C GLU A 139 24.20 -21.65 0.09
N GLN A 140 24.69 -20.74 -0.76
CA GLN A 140 26.06 -20.21 -0.83
C GLN A 140 26.17 -18.81 -1.49
N GLU A 141 27.19 -18.07 -1.04
CA GLU A 141 27.66 -16.76 -1.47
C GLU A 141 28.32 -16.77 -2.86
N LYS A 142 28.15 -15.68 -3.64
CA LYS A 142 28.94 -15.42 -4.86
C LYS A 142 29.85 -14.20 -4.67
N LYS A 143 31.15 -14.46 -4.79
CA LYS A 143 32.29 -13.55 -4.69
C LYS A 143 32.28 -12.48 -5.79
N PHE A 144 32.47 -11.22 -5.40
CA PHE A 144 32.75 -10.09 -6.29
C PHE A 144 34.28 -9.85 -6.35
N LYS A 145 34.84 -9.58 -7.53
CA LYS A 145 36.23 -9.14 -7.72
C LYS A 145 36.27 -7.64 -8.06
N PRO A 146 37.19 -6.83 -7.49
CA PRO A 146 37.23 -5.40 -7.75
C PRO A 146 38.02 -5.08 -9.04
N ILE A 147 37.59 -4.03 -9.75
CA ILE A 147 38.31 -3.45 -10.90
C ILE A 147 39.10 -2.22 -10.41
N ALA A 148 40.35 -2.16 -10.84
CA ALA A 148 41.38 -1.25 -10.38
C ALA A 148 41.24 0.18 -10.94
N VAL A 149 41.68 1.11 -10.10
CA VAL A 149 41.93 2.54 -10.33
C VAL A 149 43.07 2.73 -11.33
N ILE A 150 42.94 3.70 -12.24
CA ILE A 150 44.08 4.34 -12.92
C ILE A 150 43.84 5.85 -12.97
N THR A 151 44.87 6.59 -12.57
CA THR A 151 44.99 8.05 -12.42
C THR A 151 45.57 8.74 -13.67
N GLU A 152 45.08 9.96 -13.92
CA GLU A 152 45.71 11.21 -14.44
C GLU A 152 46.73 11.18 -15.61
N SER A 153 46.44 11.95 -16.68
CA SER A 153 47.27 13.11 -17.15
C SER A 153 46.64 13.89 -18.34
N GLU A 154 46.68 15.23 -18.23
CA GLU A 154 46.98 16.33 -19.21
C GLU A 154 46.64 16.21 -20.73
N ASN A 155 46.27 17.22 -21.53
CA ASN A 155 45.79 18.61 -21.42
C ASN A 155 45.39 19.08 -22.85
N VAL A 156 44.34 19.93 -22.96
CA VAL A 156 43.87 20.80 -24.09
C VAL A 156 43.96 20.33 -25.57
N ASP A 157 42.85 19.87 -26.16
CA ASP A 157 42.18 20.46 -27.37
C ASP A 157 40.88 19.69 -27.74
N SER A 158 40.07 19.33 -26.73
CA SER A 158 38.90 18.44 -26.92
C SER A 158 37.65 18.88 -26.17
N GLN A 159 37.72 19.97 -25.39
CA GLN A 159 36.58 20.44 -24.60
C GLN A 159 35.44 20.97 -25.49
N ASN A 160 35.75 21.70 -26.56
CA ASN A 160 34.73 22.23 -27.48
C ASN A 160 33.99 21.11 -28.25
N ALA A 161 34.70 20.06 -28.68
CA ALA A 161 34.09 18.93 -29.38
C ALA A 161 33.22 18.06 -28.44
N VAL A 162 33.64 17.93 -27.17
CA VAL A 162 32.86 17.23 -26.15
C VAL A 162 31.61 18.03 -25.79
N ASP A 163 31.70 19.36 -25.67
CA ASP A 163 30.56 20.22 -25.38
C ASP A 163 29.53 20.23 -26.53
N ASP A 164 29.99 20.23 -27.78
CA ASP A 164 29.13 20.12 -28.96
C ASP A 164 28.43 18.74 -29.05
N LEU A 165 29.13 17.65 -28.72
CA LEU A 165 28.53 16.32 -28.63
C LEU A 165 27.52 16.23 -27.48
N ILE A 166 27.80 16.85 -26.33
CA ILE A 166 26.85 16.92 -25.21
C ILE A 166 25.61 17.74 -25.60
N ALA A 167 25.78 18.81 -26.38
CA ALA A 167 24.65 19.60 -26.88
C ALA A 167 23.80 18.83 -27.89
N GLN A 168 24.42 18.06 -28.80
CA GLN A 168 23.72 17.18 -29.74
C GLN A 168 22.98 16.06 -29.02
N LEU A 169 23.62 15.36 -28.06
CA LEU A 169 22.98 14.32 -27.25
C LEU A 169 21.82 14.88 -26.41
N LYS A 170 21.94 16.09 -25.87
CA LYS A 170 20.82 16.75 -25.16
C LYS A 170 19.66 17.07 -26.10
N LYS A 171 19.94 17.48 -27.34
CA LYS A 171 18.91 17.79 -28.35
C LYS A 171 18.20 16.53 -28.84
N GLU A 172 18.95 15.47 -29.12
CA GLU A 172 18.41 14.17 -29.54
C GLU A 172 17.60 13.53 -28.42
N LYS A 173 18.12 13.52 -27.19
CA LYS A 173 17.37 13.00 -26.02
C LYS A 173 16.09 13.80 -25.74
N LYS A 174 16.09 15.12 -25.99
CA LYS A 174 14.88 15.96 -25.89
C LYS A 174 13.87 15.64 -27.00
N ALA A 175 14.33 15.26 -28.19
CA ALA A 175 13.46 14.85 -29.29
C ALA A 175 12.88 13.44 -29.08
N GLU A 176 13.69 12.49 -28.58
CA GLU A 176 13.22 11.14 -28.23
C GLU A 176 12.18 11.18 -27.10
N THR A 177 12.43 11.96 -26.04
CA THR A 177 11.47 12.12 -24.93
C THR A 177 10.18 12.80 -25.37
N ALA A 178 10.24 13.79 -26.28
CA ALA A 178 9.05 14.42 -26.83
C ALA A 178 8.23 13.46 -27.72
N GLN A 179 8.90 12.60 -28.48
CA GLN A 179 8.23 11.59 -29.31
C GLN A 179 7.56 10.52 -28.43
N GLU A 180 8.24 10.03 -27.40
CA GLU A 180 7.67 9.06 -26.46
C GLU A 180 6.44 9.61 -25.70
N GLU A 181 6.46 10.90 -25.34
CA GLU A 181 5.30 11.56 -24.72
C GLU A 181 4.13 11.68 -25.72
N ALA A 182 4.40 12.05 -26.97
CA ALA A 182 3.37 12.13 -28.01
C ALA A 182 2.73 10.75 -28.28
N ASP A 183 3.53 9.69 -28.38
CA ASP A 183 3.07 8.32 -28.63
C ASP A 183 2.20 7.82 -27.46
N LYS A 184 2.55 8.16 -26.21
CA LYS A 184 1.74 7.84 -25.02
C LYS A 184 0.39 8.54 -25.04
N ILE A 185 0.39 9.83 -25.36
CA ILE A 185 -0.83 10.65 -25.46
C ILE A 185 -1.74 10.11 -26.56
N GLU A 186 -1.17 9.74 -27.72
CA GLU A 186 -1.93 9.17 -28.83
C GLU A 186 -2.56 7.83 -28.45
N LYS A 187 -1.79 6.93 -27.83
CA LYS A 187 -2.29 5.64 -27.35
C LYS A 187 -3.42 5.79 -26.33
N LEU A 188 -3.28 6.71 -25.38
CA LEU A 188 -4.33 6.94 -24.39
C LEU A 188 -5.61 7.50 -25.04
N LYS A 189 -5.49 8.36 -26.05
CA LYS A 189 -6.65 8.87 -26.80
C LYS A 189 -7.40 7.73 -27.50
N THR A 190 -6.69 6.81 -28.15
CA THR A 190 -7.32 5.64 -28.79
C THR A 190 -8.02 4.75 -27.76
N ASP A 191 -7.36 4.44 -26.64
CA ASP A 191 -7.94 3.62 -25.58
C ASP A 191 -9.23 4.23 -25.01
N LEU A 192 -9.26 5.56 -24.81
CA LEU A 192 -10.43 6.30 -24.32
C LEU A 192 -11.57 6.40 -25.34
N TYR A 193 -11.25 6.36 -26.64
CA TYR A 193 -12.26 6.37 -27.70
C TYR A 193 -12.90 4.99 -27.87
N GLU A 194 -12.08 3.94 -27.84
CA GLU A 194 -12.55 2.56 -27.97
C GLU A 194 -13.32 2.11 -26.72
N ASN A 195 -12.90 2.56 -25.54
CA ASN A 195 -13.53 2.17 -24.27
C ASN A 195 -13.83 3.40 -23.37
N PRO A 196 -14.88 4.18 -23.68
CA PRO A 196 -15.22 5.38 -22.92
C PRO A 196 -15.50 5.13 -21.43
N SER A 197 -15.88 3.91 -21.06
CA SER A 197 -16.14 3.51 -19.67
C SER A 197 -14.89 3.48 -18.78
N ILE A 198 -13.69 3.45 -19.37
CA ILE A 198 -12.42 3.49 -18.65
C ILE A 198 -12.15 4.90 -18.10
N ALA A 199 -12.72 5.94 -18.73
CA ALA A 199 -12.63 7.30 -18.24
C ALA A 199 -13.30 7.40 -16.86
N SER A 200 -12.50 7.71 -15.84
CA SER A 200 -12.97 7.85 -14.46
C SER A 200 -12.26 9.02 -13.77
N GLU A 201 -12.95 9.65 -12.83
CA GLU A 201 -12.39 10.75 -12.02
C GLU A 201 -11.08 10.32 -11.33
N THR A 202 -11.05 9.07 -10.86
CA THR A 202 -9.86 8.45 -10.25
C THR A 202 -8.71 8.35 -11.23
N LEU A 203 -8.96 7.92 -12.47
CA LEU A 203 -7.92 7.82 -13.49
C LEU A 203 -7.31 9.18 -13.82
N ALA A 204 -8.15 10.21 -13.99
CA ALA A 204 -7.68 11.58 -14.23
C ALA A 204 -6.85 12.10 -13.04
N GLY A 205 -7.29 11.84 -11.81
CA GLY A 205 -6.57 12.20 -10.59
C GLY A 205 -5.21 11.52 -10.45
N ILE A 206 -5.09 10.26 -10.86
CA ILE A 206 -3.81 9.54 -10.88
C ILE A 206 -2.82 10.20 -11.85
N TYR A 207 -3.27 10.53 -13.07
CA TYR A 207 -2.41 11.22 -14.05
C TYR A 207 -1.97 12.59 -13.53
N PHE A 208 -2.89 13.36 -12.95
CA PHE A 208 -2.59 14.65 -12.33
C PHE A 208 -1.51 14.52 -11.24
N ALA A 209 -1.67 13.56 -10.33
CA ALA A 209 -0.73 13.38 -9.21
C ALA A 209 0.65 12.87 -9.67
N GLN A 210 0.72 12.18 -10.81
CA GLN A 210 1.97 11.78 -11.46
C GLN A 210 2.62 12.92 -12.27
N LYS A 211 2.00 14.10 -12.32
CA LYS A 211 2.39 15.25 -13.15
C LYS A 211 2.28 15.00 -14.67
N ASN A 212 1.53 13.96 -15.05
CA ASN A 212 1.17 13.65 -16.43
C ASN A 212 -0.06 14.48 -16.81
N TYR A 213 0.16 15.79 -16.93
CA TYR A 213 -0.91 16.78 -17.01
C TYR A 213 -1.73 16.70 -18.31
N HIS A 214 -1.08 16.36 -19.43
CA HIS A 214 -1.75 16.24 -20.72
C HIS A 214 -2.72 15.05 -20.73
N GLU A 215 -2.31 13.92 -20.18
CA GLU A 215 -3.14 12.72 -20.01
C GLU A 215 -4.31 12.99 -19.05
N ALA A 216 -4.07 13.72 -17.96
CA ALA A 216 -5.13 14.10 -17.03
C ALA A 216 -6.21 14.95 -17.72
N ILE A 217 -5.81 15.94 -18.53
CA ILE A 217 -6.74 16.77 -19.33
C ILE A 217 -7.56 15.88 -20.26
N LEU A 218 -6.94 14.96 -20.99
CA LEU A 218 -7.66 14.08 -21.92
C LEU A 218 -8.73 13.23 -21.24
N VAL A 219 -8.43 12.69 -20.06
CA VAL A 219 -9.41 11.90 -19.31
C VAL A 219 -10.56 12.80 -18.81
N TYR A 220 -10.27 14.02 -18.36
CA TYR A 220 -11.31 14.98 -17.96
C TYR A 220 -12.18 15.44 -19.13
N GLU A 221 -11.58 15.70 -20.29
CA GLU A 221 -12.31 16.00 -21.52
C GLU A 221 -13.24 14.85 -21.90
N LYS A 222 -12.75 13.61 -21.80
CA LYS A 222 -13.59 12.43 -22.05
C LYS A 222 -14.71 12.27 -21.03
N LEU A 223 -14.47 12.62 -19.76
CA LEU A 223 -15.50 12.58 -18.72
C LEU A 223 -16.61 13.60 -18.98
N ILE A 224 -16.33 14.73 -19.62
CA ILE A 224 -17.36 15.70 -20.02
C ILE A 224 -18.33 15.08 -21.04
N ASP A 225 -17.81 14.29 -22.00
CA ASP A 225 -18.64 13.59 -22.98
C ASP A 225 -19.55 12.55 -22.31
N VAL A 226 -19.02 11.80 -21.33
CA VAL A 226 -19.71 10.66 -20.70
C VAL A 226 -20.62 11.10 -19.55
N ARG A 227 -20.26 12.18 -18.85
CA ARG A 227 -20.91 12.69 -17.63
C ARG A 227 -21.08 14.21 -17.68
N PRO A 228 -22.04 14.70 -18.50
CA PRO A 228 -22.26 16.14 -18.68
C PRO A 228 -22.84 16.84 -17.44
N ASP A 229 -23.35 16.08 -16.46
CA ASP A 229 -23.84 16.59 -15.18
C ASP A 229 -22.75 17.27 -14.34
N LYS A 230 -21.49 16.87 -14.54
CA LYS A 230 -20.32 17.39 -13.81
C LYS A 230 -19.38 18.24 -14.66
N THR A 231 -19.81 18.71 -15.83
CA THR A 231 -18.96 19.48 -16.75
C THR A 231 -18.30 20.69 -16.09
N ALA A 232 -19.02 21.42 -15.23
CA ALA A 232 -18.45 22.57 -14.52
C ALA A 232 -17.24 22.19 -13.65
N PHE A 233 -17.35 21.06 -12.93
CA PHE A 233 -16.27 20.54 -12.10
C PHE A 233 -15.07 20.07 -12.94
N TYR A 234 -15.31 19.37 -14.05
CA TYR A 234 -14.22 18.90 -14.92
C TYR A 234 -13.51 20.07 -15.62
N ASN A 235 -14.24 21.10 -16.05
CA ASN A 235 -13.63 22.30 -16.61
C ASN A 235 -12.76 23.05 -15.60
N GLU A 236 -13.21 23.18 -14.35
CA GLU A 236 -12.39 23.78 -13.28
C GLU A 236 -11.07 23.02 -13.11
N LYS A 237 -11.11 21.68 -13.15
CA LYS A 237 -9.90 20.84 -13.08
C LYS A 237 -8.99 20.98 -14.30
N ILE A 238 -9.55 21.06 -15.50
CA ILE A 238 -8.78 21.33 -16.72
C ILE A 238 -8.09 22.69 -16.61
N ASP A 239 -8.80 23.72 -16.14
CA ASP A 239 -8.25 25.07 -15.99
C ASP A 239 -7.14 25.15 -14.93
N GLU A 240 -7.29 24.41 -13.81
CA GLU A 240 -6.23 24.23 -12.81
C GLU A 240 -4.95 23.68 -13.45
N ILE A 241 -5.09 22.64 -14.28
CA ILE A 241 -3.96 22.00 -14.96
C ILE A 241 -3.33 22.94 -16.00
N ARG A 242 -4.16 23.64 -16.79
CA ARG A 242 -3.68 24.61 -17.79
C ARG A 242 -2.87 25.73 -17.16
N LYS A 243 -3.29 26.22 -15.98
CA LYS A 243 -2.51 27.19 -15.19
C LYS A 243 -1.14 26.65 -14.78
N ILE A 244 -1.04 25.37 -14.40
CA ILE A 244 0.25 24.75 -14.05
C ILE A 244 1.17 24.67 -15.28
N LEU A 245 0.60 24.33 -16.44
CA LEU A 245 1.31 24.23 -17.71
C LEU A 245 1.63 25.58 -18.36
N ASN A 246 1.03 26.67 -17.87
CA ASN A 246 1.08 28.01 -18.47
C ASN A 246 0.60 28.01 -19.94
N ILE A 247 -0.51 27.31 -20.22
CA ILE A 247 -1.16 27.24 -21.54
C ILE A 247 -2.60 27.74 -21.49
#